data_AF-A0ABD5X1R7-F1
#
_entry.id   AF-A0ABD5X1R7-F1
#
_cell.length_a   1.000
_cell.length_b   1.000
_cell.length_c   1.000
_cell.angle_alpha   90.00
_cell.angle_beta   90.00
_cell.angle_gamma   90.00
#
_symmetry.space_group_name_H-M   'P 1'
#
loop_
_entity.id
_entity.type
_entity.pdbx_description
1 polymer ?
#
loop_
_entity_poly.entity_id
_entity_poly.type
_entity_poly.pdbx_seq_one_letter_code
_entity_poly.pdbx_strand_id
1 'polypeptide(L)'
;MSRSERESTLKAHPFRGGLAYESHDCFETEWYNYGSGTTESAFAHGMVQVAAGAYKHFDFQNDDGMESLFETALQYLHSIPNDFYGVDILDIKTTITNAIEDPTAIDGWQIVLDGIQPKARPVEYAYIESLD
;
A
#
# COMPACT_ATOMS: atom_id res chain seq x y z
N MET A 1 -8.87 3.36 -20.01
CA MET A 1 -8.00 3.71 -18.87
C MET A 1 -8.09 5.20 -18.60
N SER A 2 -9.09 5.55 -17.80
CA SER A 2 -9.27 6.86 -17.16
C SER A 2 -8.08 7.17 -16.25
N ARG A 3 -7.97 8.43 -15.83
CA ARG A 3 -6.95 8.87 -14.87
C ARG A 3 -7.03 8.09 -13.54
N SER A 4 -8.24 7.80 -13.06
CA SER A 4 -8.45 7.02 -11.83
C SER A 4 -8.03 5.56 -11.96
N GLU A 5 -8.21 4.95 -13.14
CA GLU A 5 -7.80 3.55 -13.41
C GLU A 5 -6.27 3.39 -13.48
N ARG A 6 -5.54 4.46 -13.81
CA ARG A 6 -4.06 4.45 -13.82
C ARG A 6 -3.49 4.71 -12.43
N GLU A 7 -4.09 5.62 -11.68
CA GLU A 7 -3.71 5.95 -10.31
C GLU A 7 -3.89 4.74 -9.36
N SER A 8 -4.94 3.93 -9.53
CA SER A 8 -5.15 2.71 -8.70
C SER A 8 -4.17 1.57 -9.03
N THR A 9 -3.81 1.40 -10.30
CA THR A 9 -2.89 0.32 -10.73
C THR A 9 -1.46 0.56 -10.24
N LEU A 10 -1.02 1.82 -10.21
CA LEU A 10 0.29 2.23 -9.67
C LEU A 10 0.36 2.09 -8.14
N LYS A 11 -0.75 2.38 -7.45
CA LYS A 11 -0.92 2.24 -5.99
C LYS A 11 -0.94 0.78 -5.51
N ALA A 12 -1.22 -0.18 -6.39
CA ALA A 12 -1.33 -1.60 -6.07
C ALA A 12 -0.07 -2.42 -6.39
N HIS A 13 1.04 -1.75 -6.73
CA HIS A 13 2.29 -2.42 -7.10
C HIS A 13 2.84 -3.24 -5.93
N PRO A 14 3.57 -4.35 -6.17
CA PRO A 14 3.94 -5.27 -5.11
C PRO A 14 4.79 -4.57 -4.05
N PHE A 15 4.44 -4.77 -2.78
CA PHE A 15 5.35 -4.55 -1.67
C PHE A 15 6.45 -5.61 -1.73
N ARG A 16 7.41 -5.43 -2.64
CA ARG A 16 8.62 -6.23 -2.79
C ARG A 16 9.81 -5.26 -2.79
N GLY A 17 10.91 -5.65 -2.15
CA GLY A 17 12.08 -4.79 -1.93
C GLY A 17 12.45 -3.94 -3.15
N GLY A 18 12.69 -2.65 -2.90
CA GLY A 18 12.87 -1.58 -3.89
C GLY A 18 11.58 -0.87 -4.33
N LEU A 19 10.45 -1.58 -4.47
CA LEU A 19 9.17 -1.02 -4.98
C LEU A 19 8.26 -0.49 -3.88
N ALA A 20 8.57 -0.83 -2.63
CA ALA A 20 7.86 -0.32 -1.46
C ALA A 20 8.10 1.19 -1.25
N TYR A 21 9.30 1.68 -1.57
CA TYR A 21 9.62 3.11 -1.58
C TYR A 21 8.81 3.88 -2.64
N GLU A 22 8.77 3.34 -3.86
CA GLU A 22 8.01 3.94 -4.96
C GLU A 22 6.50 3.99 -4.70
N SER A 23 5.97 2.94 -4.06
CA SER A 23 4.58 2.87 -3.65
C SER A 23 4.28 3.88 -2.54
N HIS A 24 5.19 4.06 -1.59
CA HIS A 24 5.09 5.06 -0.53
C HIS A 24 4.92 6.47 -1.10
N ASP A 25 5.78 6.88 -2.04
CA ASP A 25 5.76 8.23 -2.61
C ASP A 25 4.49 8.50 -3.44
N CYS A 26 3.98 7.46 -4.13
CA CYS A 26 2.69 7.53 -4.83
C CYS A 26 1.53 7.83 -3.87
N PHE A 27 1.49 7.19 -2.69
CA PHE A 27 0.44 7.45 -1.71
C PHE A 27 0.66 8.74 -0.92
N GLU A 28 1.91 9.12 -0.64
CA GLU A 28 2.25 10.36 0.06
C GLU A 28 1.86 11.60 -0.77
N THR A 29 2.15 11.59 -2.06
CA THR A 29 1.73 12.67 -2.99
C THR A 29 0.22 12.86 -2.99
N GLU A 30 -0.53 11.75 -2.95
CA GLU A 30 -1.98 11.75 -2.99
C GLU A 30 -2.60 12.14 -1.65
N TRP A 31 -1.96 11.79 -0.53
CA TRP A 31 -2.39 12.23 0.79
C TRP A 31 -2.48 13.75 0.88
N TYR A 32 -1.47 14.50 0.40
CA TYR A 32 -1.50 15.97 0.41
C TYR A 32 -2.69 16.58 -0.36
N ASN A 33 -3.28 15.81 -1.28
CA ASN A 33 -4.43 16.25 -2.07
C ASN A 33 -5.78 16.04 -1.36
N TYR A 34 -5.83 15.27 -0.28
CA TYR A 34 -7.05 15.03 0.50
C TYR A 34 -7.07 15.84 1.79
N GLY A 35 -8.19 16.52 2.07
CA GLY A 35 -8.40 17.19 3.35
C GLY A 35 -8.37 16.20 4.51
N SER A 36 -7.88 16.63 5.68
CA SER A 36 -7.78 15.75 6.85
C SER A 36 -9.15 15.27 7.35
N GLY A 37 -9.21 14.00 7.76
CA GLY A 37 -10.40 13.41 8.38
C GLY A 37 -11.44 12.85 7.40
N THR A 38 -11.15 12.82 6.09
CA THR A 38 -11.98 12.12 5.10
C THR A 38 -11.62 10.64 5.01
N THR A 39 -12.54 9.82 4.49
CA THR A 39 -12.29 8.40 4.18
C THR A 39 -11.11 8.23 3.24
N GLU A 40 -10.98 9.10 2.24
CA GLU A 40 -9.87 9.11 1.28
C GLU A 40 -8.54 9.41 1.96
N SER A 41 -8.50 10.37 2.89
CA SER A 41 -7.28 10.71 3.64
C SER A 41 -6.84 9.56 4.56
N ALA A 42 -7.80 8.90 5.22
CA ALA A 42 -7.53 7.75 6.07
C ALA A 42 -7.07 6.55 5.24
N PHE A 43 -7.68 6.30 4.08
CA PHE A 43 -7.22 5.28 3.14
C PHE A 43 -5.79 5.56 2.67
N ALA A 44 -5.50 6.77 2.19
CA ALA A 44 -4.16 7.14 1.72
C ALA A 44 -3.12 6.95 2.82
N HIS A 45 -3.39 7.44 4.04
CA HIS A 45 -2.52 7.21 5.19
C HIS A 45 -2.30 5.74 5.50
N GLY A 46 -3.37 4.94 5.54
CA GLY A 46 -3.27 3.51 5.79
C GLY A 46 -2.33 2.84 4.79
N MET A 47 -2.48 3.15 3.51
CA MET A 47 -1.64 2.59 2.45
C MET A 47 -0.18 3.06 2.49
N VAL A 48 0.08 4.33 2.86
CA VAL A 48 1.46 4.82 3.14
C VAL A 48 2.11 3.98 4.22
N GLN A 49 1.39 3.70 5.32
CA GLN A 49 1.91 2.91 6.43
C GLN A 49 2.17 1.45 6.04
N VAL A 50 1.29 0.84 5.22
CA VAL A 50 1.53 -0.52 4.68
C VAL A 50 2.78 -0.53 3.80
N ALA A 51 2.94 0.46 2.91
CA ALA A 51 4.13 0.58 2.06
C ALA A 51 5.41 0.74 2.87
N ALA A 52 5.40 1.66 3.83
CA ALA A 52 6.54 1.90 4.71
C ALA A 52 6.88 0.67 5.56
N GLY A 53 5.86 -0.03 6.09
CA GLY A 53 6.06 -1.23 6.90
C GLY A 53 6.75 -2.34 6.10
N ALA A 54 6.25 -2.63 4.90
CA ALA A 54 6.89 -3.61 4.02
C ALA A 54 8.31 -3.19 3.60
N TYR A 55 8.55 -1.89 3.37
CA TYR A 55 9.89 -1.36 3.09
C TYR A 55 10.85 -1.60 4.27
N LYS A 56 10.40 -1.41 5.52
CA LYS A 56 11.20 -1.72 6.71
C LYS A 56 11.59 -3.19 6.79
N HIS A 57 10.66 -4.09 6.49
CA HIS A 57 10.93 -5.52 6.49
C HIS A 57 11.93 -5.92 5.39
N PHE A 58 11.64 -5.59 4.13
CA PHE A 58 12.45 -6.11 3.00
C PHE A 58 13.81 -5.42 2.84
N ASP A 59 13.90 -4.11 3.02
CA ASP A 59 15.11 -3.34 2.70
C ASP A 59 16.00 -3.10 3.93
N PHE A 60 15.42 -3.15 5.14
CA PHE A 60 16.16 -2.90 6.39
C PHE A 60 16.17 -4.09 7.36
N GLN A 61 15.46 -5.18 7.06
CA GLN A 61 15.31 -6.34 7.96
C GLN A 61 14.86 -5.90 9.36
N ASN A 62 13.97 -4.90 9.41
CA ASN A 62 13.51 -4.26 10.63
C ASN A 62 12.04 -4.59 10.89
N ASP A 63 11.81 -5.73 11.52
CA ASP A 63 10.48 -6.26 11.81
C ASP A 63 9.76 -5.44 12.90
N ASP A 64 10.48 -4.97 13.94
CA ASP A 64 9.91 -4.08 14.96
C ASP A 64 9.36 -2.79 14.35
N GLY A 65 10.07 -2.26 13.35
CA GLY A 65 9.66 -1.08 12.58
C GLY A 65 8.46 -1.36 11.68
N MET A 66 8.43 -2.54 11.03
CA MET A 66 7.29 -3.00 10.25
C MET A 66 6.04 -3.13 11.13
N GLU A 67 6.16 -3.80 12.28
CA GLU A 67 5.08 -4.03 13.25
C GLU A 67 4.41 -2.71 13.64
N SER A 68 5.20 -1.74 14.10
CA SER A 68 4.70 -0.42 14.53
C SER A 68 3.92 0.31 13.40
N LEU A 69 4.39 0.18 12.16
CA LEU A 69 3.75 0.80 11.00
C LEU A 69 2.46 0.05 10.62
N PHE A 70 2.44 -1.28 10.70
CA PHE A 70 1.24 -2.09 10.42
C PHE A 70 0.14 -1.88 11.47
N GLU A 71 0.48 -1.76 12.75
CA GLU A 71 -0.49 -1.38 13.78
C GLU A 71 -1.12 -0.01 13.48
N THR A 72 -0.30 0.95 13.05
CA THR A 72 -0.77 2.28 12.65
C THR A 72 -1.64 2.22 11.40
N ALA A 73 -1.26 1.41 10.40
CA ALA A 73 -2.05 1.18 9.20
C ALA A 73 -3.44 0.63 9.53
N LEU A 74 -3.54 -0.35 10.42
CA LEU A 74 -4.81 -0.95 10.85
C LEU A 74 -5.74 0.08 11.49
N GLN A 75 -5.21 1.04 12.25
CA GLN A 75 -6.00 2.13 12.83
C GLN A 75 -6.61 3.02 11.75
N TYR A 76 -5.83 3.40 10.73
CA TYR A 76 -6.32 4.21 9.61
C TYR A 76 -7.33 3.45 8.73
N LEU A 77 -7.09 2.15 8.49
CA LEU A 77 -7.92 1.33 7.61
C LEU A 77 -9.19 0.78 8.30
N HIS A 78 -9.34 0.97 9.61
CA HIS A 78 -10.42 0.38 10.40
C HIS A 78 -11.82 0.64 9.83
N SER A 79 -12.11 1.89 9.43
CA SER A 79 -13.44 2.29 8.92
C SER A 79 -13.54 2.28 7.40
N ILE A 80 -12.48 1.87 6.70
CA ILE A 80 -12.46 1.85 5.23
C ILE A 80 -13.26 0.64 4.73
N PRO A 81 -14.17 0.83 3.75
CA PRO A 81 -14.89 -0.28 3.10
C PRO A 81 -13.94 -1.35 2.59
N ASN A 82 -14.37 -2.61 2.61
CA ASN A 82 -13.50 -3.74 2.25
C ASN A 82 -13.07 -3.74 0.77
N ASP A 83 -13.77 -3.00 -0.10
CA ASP A 83 -13.59 -2.92 -1.55
C ASP A 83 -13.40 -1.46 -2.03
N PHE A 84 -12.65 -0.66 -1.28
CA PHE A 84 -12.50 0.78 -1.53
C PHE A 84 -11.61 1.07 -2.76
N TYR A 85 -12.12 1.82 -3.75
CA TYR A 85 -11.46 2.06 -5.05
C TYR A 85 -11.02 0.78 -5.80
N GLY A 86 -11.71 -0.34 -5.55
CA GLY A 86 -11.35 -1.64 -6.13
C GLY A 86 -10.24 -2.37 -5.37
N VAL A 87 -9.63 -1.76 -4.36
CA VAL A 87 -8.60 -2.39 -3.52
C VAL A 87 -9.28 -3.31 -2.51
N ASP A 88 -8.79 -4.54 -2.38
CA ASP A 88 -9.23 -5.46 -1.34
C ASP A 88 -8.62 -5.08 0.02
N ILE A 89 -9.30 -4.19 0.73
CA ILE A 89 -8.90 -3.72 2.05
C ILE A 89 -9.02 -4.83 3.10
N LEU A 90 -9.91 -5.81 2.89
CA LEU A 90 -10.01 -6.94 3.80
C LEU A 90 -8.73 -7.79 3.74
N ASP A 91 -8.28 -8.13 2.53
CA ASP A 91 -7.03 -8.87 2.31
C ASP A 91 -5.83 -8.14 2.91
N ILE A 92 -5.75 -6.82 2.73
CA ILE A 92 -4.70 -5.98 3.33
C ILE A 92 -4.74 -6.06 4.85
N LYS A 93 -5.90 -5.79 5.48
CA LYS A 93 -6.03 -5.82 6.95
C LYS A 93 -5.68 -7.20 7.50
N THR A 94 -6.15 -8.27 6.86
CA THR A 94 -5.85 -9.65 7.28
C THR A 94 -4.36 -9.96 7.15
N THR A 95 -3.75 -9.62 6.03
CA THR A 95 -2.34 -9.95 5.79
C THR A 95 -1.41 -9.19 6.73
N ILE A 96 -1.61 -7.89 6.92
CA ILE A 96 -0.75 -7.11 7.84
C ILE A 96 -0.99 -7.46 9.31
N THR A 97 -2.20 -7.91 9.66
CA THR A 97 -2.48 -8.48 11.00
C THR A 97 -1.68 -9.76 11.23
N ASN A 98 -1.63 -10.65 10.23
CA ASN A 98 -0.82 -11.86 10.31
C ASN A 98 0.68 -11.54 10.34
N ALA A 99 1.10 -10.50 9.61
CA ALA A 99 2.49 -10.09 9.51
C ALA A 99 3.07 -9.48 10.80
N ILE A 100 2.21 -8.94 11.66
CA ILE A 100 2.59 -8.53 13.03
C ILE A 100 3.05 -9.74 13.84
N GLU A 101 2.44 -10.90 13.66
CA GLU A 101 2.80 -12.14 14.37
C GLU A 101 3.88 -12.97 13.64
N ASP A 102 3.86 -12.96 12.31
CA ASP A 102 4.79 -13.69 11.44
C ASP A 102 5.12 -12.84 10.20
N PRO A 103 6.28 -12.14 10.18
CA PRO A 103 6.67 -11.26 9.07
C PRO A 103 6.68 -11.96 7.71
N THR A 104 6.82 -13.29 7.65
CA THR A 104 6.78 -14.02 6.37
C THR A 104 5.40 -14.01 5.71
N ALA A 105 4.35 -13.56 6.40
CA ALA A 105 3.01 -13.42 5.82
C ALA A 105 2.96 -12.44 4.64
N ILE A 106 3.88 -11.47 4.57
CA ILE A 106 4.00 -10.56 3.42
C ILE A 106 4.94 -11.09 2.33
N ASP A 107 5.57 -12.26 2.52
CA ASP A 107 6.49 -12.84 1.54
C ASP A 107 5.76 -13.21 0.25
N GLY A 108 6.00 -12.36 -0.75
CA GLY A 108 5.44 -12.52 -2.07
C GLY A 108 3.95 -12.24 -2.20
N TRP A 109 3.34 -11.71 -1.14
CA TRP A 109 2.00 -11.14 -1.16
C TRP A 109 1.90 -9.99 -2.19
N GLN A 110 0.69 -9.82 -2.74
CA GLN A 110 0.36 -8.79 -3.72
C GLN A 110 -1.03 -8.28 -3.42
N ILE A 111 -1.20 -6.94 -3.45
CA ILE A 111 -2.50 -6.32 -3.31
C ILE A 111 -3.42 -6.78 -4.44
N VAL A 112 -4.65 -7.13 -4.09
CA VAL A 112 -5.72 -7.40 -5.05
C VAL A 112 -6.42 -6.09 -5.41
N LEU A 113 -6.53 -5.83 -6.72
CA LEU A 113 -7.24 -4.70 -7.30
C LEU A 113 -8.29 -5.24 -8.27
N ASP A 114 -9.56 -4.88 -8.10
CA ASP A 114 -10.69 -5.33 -8.92
C ASP A 114 -10.76 -6.86 -9.08
N GLY A 115 -10.40 -7.59 -8.03
CA GLY A 115 -10.37 -9.06 -8.01
C GLY A 115 -9.21 -9.69 -8.80
N ILE A 116 -8.26 -8.90 -9.28
CA ILE A 116 -7.03 -9.38 -9.94
C ILE A 116 -5.80 -8.98 -9.12
N GLN A 117 -4.72 -9.75 -9.23
CA GLN A 117 -3.39 -9.36 -8.75
C GLN A 117 -2.63 -8.72 -9.91
N PRO A 118 -2.65 -7.38 -10.04
CA PRO A 118 -1.97 -6.72 -11.14
C PRO A 118 -0.47 -6.99 -11.07
N LYS A 119 0.12 -7.35 -12.23
CA LYS A 119 1.56 -7.35 -12.39
C LYS A 119 1.98 -6.02 -12.98
N ALA A 120 2.97 -5.42 -12.34
CA ALA A 120 3.86 -4.41 -12.89
C ALA A 120 4.11 -4.54 -14.39
N ARG A 121 3.72 -3.54 -15.15
CA ARG A 121 4.05 -3.34 -16.57
C ARG A 121 5.13 -2.26 -16.67
N PRO A 122 5.98 -2.30 -17.72
CA PRO A 122 7.03 -1.31 -17.95
C PRO A 122 6.58 0.17 -17.89
N VAL A 123 5.32 0.46 -18.22
CA VAL A 123 4.75 1.82 -18.19
C VAL A 123 4.53 2.35 -16.77
N GLU A 124 4.29 1.47 -15.79
CA GLU A 124 4.13 1.88 -14.40
C GLU A 124 5.47 2.29 -13.78
N TYR A 125 6.56 1.57 -14.08
CA TYR A 125 7.92 1.98 -13.67
C TYR A 125 8.32 3.34 -14.22
N ALA A 126 8.01 3.62 -15.49
CA ALA A 126 8.34 4.92 -16.11
C ALA A 126 7.55 6.10 -15.52
N TYR A 127 6.36 5.85 -14.97
CA TYR A 127 5.60 6.89 -14.26
C TYR A 127 6.20 7.17 -12.88
N ILE A 128 6.59 6.11 -12.17
CA ILE A 128 7.26 6.22 -10.87
C ILE A 128 8.57 7.02 -11.00
N GLU A 129 9.41 6.68 -11.99
CA GLU A 129 10.64 7.43 -12.29
C GLU A 129 10.39 8.92 -12.64
N SER A 130 9.15 9.31 -12.95
CA SER A 130 8.78 10.69 -13.28
C SER A 130 8.21 11.49 -12.10
N LEU A 131 8.08 10.87 -10.91
CA LEU A 131 7.60 11.53 -9.70
C LEU A 131 8.69 12.30 -8.93
N ASP A 132 9.94 12.25 -9.41
CA ASP A 132 11.08 13.07 -8.94
C ASP A 132 11.05 14.54 -9.45
#